data_AF-A0A2J8S7C5-F1
#
_entry.id   AF-A0A2J8S7C5-F1
#
_cell.length_a   1.000
_cell.length_b   1.000
_cell.length_c   1.000
_cell.angle_alpha   90.00
_cell.angle_beta   90.00
_cell.angle_gamma   90.00
#
_symmetry.space_group_name_H-M   'P 1'
#
loop_
_entity.id
_entity.type
_entity.pdbx_description
1 polymer ?
#
loop_
_entity_poly.entity_id
_entity_poly.type
_entity_poly.pdbx_seq_one_letter_code
_entity_poly.pdbx_strand_id
1 'polypeptide(L)'
;MGGEKFDTPHPEGYLFGENMDLNFLGSRPVQFPYVTPAPHEPVKTLRSLVNIRKDSLRLVRYKDDADSPTEDGDKPRVLYSLEFTFDADARVAITIYCQASEEFLNGRAVYSPKSPSLQSETVHYKRGVSQQFSLPSFKIDFSEWKDDE
;
A
#
# COMPACT_ATOMS: atom_id res chain seq x y z
N MET A 1 -26.17 13.28 9.23
CA MET A 1 -26.50 11.94 8.71
C MET A 1 -25.19 11.23 8.46
N GLY A 2 -24.83 10.22 9.25
CA GLY A 2 -23.52 9.57 9.18
C GLY A 2 -23.51 8.27 10.00
N GLY A 3 -24.62 7.52 9.89
CA GLY A 3 -24.90 6.32 10.65
C GLY A 3 -24.95 5.09 9.75
N GLU A 4 -24.08 5.00 8.76
CA GLU A 4 -23.86 3.73 8.06
C GLU A 4 -23.10 2.82 9.04
N LYS A 5 -23.88 1.94 9.68
CA LYS A 5 -23.34 0.82 10.43
C LYS A 5 -22.50 -0.01 9.46
N PHE A 6 -21.31 -0.42 9.88
CA PHE A 6 -20.51 -1.40 9.18
C PHE A 6 -21.41 -2.64 8.94
N ASP A 7 -21.74 -2.93 7.67
CA ASP A 7 -22.63 -4.02 7.27
C ASP A 7 -22.04 -5.40 7.58
N THR A 8 -20.72 -5.46 7.81
CA THR A 8 -20.01 -6.66 8.24
C THR A 8 -19.52 -6.53 9.68
N PRO A 9 -19.74 -7.54 10.54
CA PRO A 9 -19.27 -7.56 11.93
C PRO A 9 -17.73 -7.71 12.06
N HIS A 10 -17.02 -7.76 10.92
CA HIS A 10 -15.58 -8.00 10.80
C HIS A 10 -14.87 -6.75 10.26
N PRO A 11 -14.61 -5.72 11.10
CA PRO A 11 -13.87 -4.52 10.70
C PRO A 11 -12.48 -4.83 10.12
N GLU A 12 -11.89 -5.98 10.46
CA GLU A 12 -10.65 -6.50 9.91
C GLU A 12 -10.66 -6.68 8.39
N GLY A 13 -11.82 -6.90 7.76
CA GLY A 13 -11.91 -7.10 6.30
C GLY A 13 -11.61 -5.86 5.45
N TYR A 14 -11.62 -4.67 6.07
CA TYR A 14 -11.36 -3.39 5.43
C TYR A 14 -9.92 -2.90 5.57
N LEU A 15 -9.13 -3.52 6.44
CA LEU A 15 -7.73 -3.16 6.64
C LEU A 15 -6.86 -3.78 5.55
N PHE A 16 -5.82 -3.04 5.17
CA PHE A 16 -4.70 -3.57 4.41
C PHE A 16 -3.68 -4.15 5.39
N GLY A 17 -3.09 -5.31 5.06
CA GLY A 17 -2.09 -5.99 5.88
C GLY A 17 -2.68 -7.03 6.84
N GLU A 18 -1.83 -7.61 7.67
CA GLU A 18 -2.22 -8.57 8.70
C GLU A 18 -2.68 -7.85 9.97
N ASN A 19 -3.60 -8.46 10.74
CA ASN A 19 -4.01 -7.88 12.03
C ASN A 19 -2.85 -7.68 13.00
N MET A 20 -1.78 -8.48 12.87
CA MET A 20 -0.55 -8.33 13.65
C MET A 20 0.15 -6.99 13.38
N ASP A 21 -0.04 -6.39 12.20
CA ASP A 21 0.61 -5.13 11.82
C ASP A 21 0.08 -3.93 12.62
N LEU A 22 -1.13 -4.05 13.17
CA LEU A 22 -1.69 -3.03 14.06
C LEU A 22 -0.90 -2.87 15.36
N ASN A 23 -0.13 -3.88 15.77
CA ASN A 23 0.78 -3.78 16.91
C ASN A 23 1.87 -2.71 16.70
N PHE A 24 2.13 -2.32 15.45
CA PHE A 24 3.15 -1.34 15.09
C PHE A 24 2.63 0.12 15.06
N LEU A 25 1.32 0.35 15.14
CA LEU A 25 0.72 1.70 15.05
C LEU A 25 0.75 2.50 16.37
N GLY A 26 1.26 1.92 17.45
CA GLY A 26 1.29 2.56 18.77
C GLY A 26 2.54 2.25 19.58
N SER A 27 2.87 3.12 20.54
CA SER A 27 3.95 2.89 21.52
C SER A 27 3.64 1.80 22.55
N ARG A 28 2.44 1.22 22.49
CA ARG A 28 2.04 0.03 23.25
C ARG A 28 1.24 -0.88 22.31
N PRO A 29 1.55 -2.18 22.24
CA PRO A 29 0.76 -3.13 21.45
C PRO A 29 -0.69 -3.11 21.97
N VAL A 30 -1.63 -2.84 21.07
CA VAL A 30 -3.06 -3.00 21.38
C VAL A 30 -3.36 -4.47 21.18
N GLN A 31 -3.54 -5.22 22.27
CA GLN A 31 -3.86 -6.64 22.18
C GLN A 31 -5.12 -6.84 21.34
N PHE A 32 -4.96 -7.54 20.22
CA PHE A 32 -6.05 -8.06 19.42
C PHE A 32 -6.44 -9.45 19.94
N PRO A 33 -7.73 -9.83 19.99
CA PRO A 33 -8.91 -9.02 19.66
C PRO A 33 -9.16 -7.91 20.69
N TYR A 34 -9.75 -6.79 20.24
CA TYR A 34 -10.12 -5.71 21.15
C TYR A 34 -11.02 -6.25 22.27
N VAL A 35 -10.67 -5.96 23.52
CA VAL A 35 -11.58 -6.21 24.64
C VAL A 35 -12.86 -5.43 24.38
N THR A 36 -14.01 -6.10 24.38
CA THR A 36 -15.32 -5.45 24.23
C THR A 36 -15.41 -4.31 25.25
N PRO A 37 -15.51 -3.03 24.82
CA PRO A 37 -15.62 -1.92 25.75
C PRO A 37 -16.84 -2.10 26.64
N ALA A 38 -16.75 -1.63 27.89
CA ALA A 38 -17.93 -1.59 28.73
C ALA A 38 -19.04 -0.76 28.03
N PRO A 39 -20.34 -1.04 28.24
CA PRO A 39 -21.44 -0.43 27.48
C PRO A 39 -21.48 1.11 27.48
N HIS A 40 -20.75 1.74 28.39
CA HIS A 40 -20.66 3.19 28.58
C HIS A 40 -19.32 3.78 28.13
N GLU A 41 -18.35 2.96 27.72
CA GLU A 41 -17.06 3.42 27.26
C GLU A 41 -17.07 3.59 25.73
N PRO A 42 -16.75 4.78 25.20
CA PRO A 42 -16.69 4.99 23.76
C PRO A 42 -15.60 4.11 23.14
N VAL A 43 -15.96 3.39 22.07
CA VAL A 43 -15.01 2.61 21.28
C VAL A 43 -13.91 3.54 20.78
N LYS A 44 -12.66 3.26 21.17
CA LYS A 44 -11.50 3.98 20.62
C LYS A 44 -11.32 3.58 19.17
N THR A 45 -11.61 4.51 18.26
CA THR A 45 -11.35 4.32 16.84
C THR A 45 -9.85 4.24 16.59
N LEU A 46 -9.45 3.34 15.71
CA LEU A 46 -8.07 3.28 15.23
C LEU A 46 -7.74 4.58 14.52
N ARG A 47 -6.77 5.35 15.05
CA ARG A 47 -6.37 6.61 14.45
C ARG A 47 -5.37 6.34 13.34
N SER A 48 -5.87 6.03 12.15
CA SER A 48 -5.00 5.94 10.97
C SER A 48 -4.66 7.34 10.46
N LEU A 49 -3.37 7.65 10.31
CA LEU A 49 -2.92 8.91 9.70
C LEU A 49 -3.04 8.88 8.17
N VAL A 50 -3.05 7.67 7.59
CA VAL A 50 -3.08 7.42 6.15
C VAL A 50 -3.98 6.23 5.87
N ASN A 51 -4.95 6.38 5.00
CA ASN A 51 -5.85 5.31 4.61
C ASN A 51 -5.84 5.15 3.09
N ILE A 52 -5.52 3.95 2.59
CA ILE A 52 -5.59 3.62 1.16
C ILE A 52 -6.93 2.95 0.90
N ARG A 53 -7.62 3.33 -0.19
CA ARG A 53 -8.91 2.74 -0.55
C ARG A 53 -8.72 1.43 -1.29
N LYS A 54 -9.20 0.35 -0.70
CA LYS A 54 -9.00 -1.03 -1.20
C LYS A 54 -9.47 -1.27 -2.62
N ASP A 55 -10.62 -0.71 -2.97
CA ASP A 55 -11.25 -0.79 -4.28
C ASP A 55 -10.54 0.04 -5.36
N SER A 56 -9.66 0.97 -4.97
CA SER A 56 -8.94 1.85 -5.90
C SER A 56 -7.55 1.35 -6.29
N LEU A 57 -6.99 0.39 -5.54
CA LEU A 57 -5.65 -0.13 -5.77
C LEU A 57 -5.64 -0.96 -7.05
N ARG A 58 -4.81 -0.56 -8.03
CA ARG A 58 -4.73 -1.25 -9.32
C ARG A 58 -3.35 -1.13 -9.95
N LEU A 59 -3.04 -2.11 -10.79
CA LEU A 59 -1.92 -2.07 -11.72
C LEU A 59 -2.42 -1.59 -13.08
N VAL A 60 -1.91 -0.45 -13.54
CA VAL A 60 -2.17 0.11 -14.87
C VAL A 60 -1.16 -0.48 -15.85
N ARG A 61 -1.67 -1.18 -16.87
CA ARG A 61 -0.87 -1.84 -17.90
C ARG A 61 -0.40 -0.85 -18.97
N TYR A 62 0.88 -0.91 -19.29
CA TYR A 62 1.53 -0.21 -20.39
C TYR A 62 2.11 -1.24 -21.36
N LYS A 63 1.94 -1.00 -22.66
CA LYS A 63 2.71 -1.71 -23.68
C LYS A 63 4.00 -0.95 -23.89
N ASP A 64 5.11 -1.66 -23.93
CA ASP A 64 6.37 -1.06 -24.35
C ASP A 64 6.33 -0.90 -25.87
N ASP A 65 5.80 0.22 -26.36
CA ASP A 65 5.82 0.59 -27.78
C ASP A 65 7.21 1.13 -28.14
N ALA A 66 8.27 0.39 -27.80
CA ALA A 66 9.60 0.68 -28.30
C ALA A 66 9.58 0.45 -29.81
N ASP A 67 9.49 1.54 -30.57
CA ASP A 67 9.51 1.68 -32.03
C ASP A 67 10.84 1.19 -32.68
N SER A 68 11.53 0.22 -32.08
CA SER A 68 12.71 -0.42 -32.65
C SER A 68 12.33 -1.76 -33.26
N PRO A 69 12.63 -2.01 -34.55
CA PRO A 69 12.44 -3.32 -35.16
C PRO A 69 13.51 -4.25 -34.60
N THR A 70 13.27 -4.86 -33.45
CA THR A 70 14.08 -5.98 -33.00
C THR A 70 13.62 -7.21 -33.79
N GLU A 71 14.44 -7.57 -34.76
CA GLU A 71 14.46 -8.90 -35.36
C GLU A 71 14.72 -9.92 -34.25
N ASP A 72 13.65 -10.43 -33.63
CA ASP A 72 13.51 -11.78 -33.12
C ASP A 72 12.15 -11.87 -32.43
N GLY A 73 11.49 -13.02 -32.53
CA GLY A 73 10.09 -13.26 -32.15
C GLY A 73 9.80 -13.20 -30.65
N ASP A 74 10.28 -12.18 -29.95
CA ASP A 74 10.12 -11.98 -28.53
C ASP A 74 8.73 -11.40 -28.21
N LYS A 75 8.13 -11.93 -27.14
CA LYS A 75 6.79 -11.50 -26.72
C LYS A 75 6.82 -10.01 -26.37
N PRO A 76 5.76 -9.24 -26.70
CA PRO A 76 5.71 -7.82 -26.37
C PRO A 76 5.87 -7.61 -24.87
N ARG A 77 6.86 -6.80 -24.48
CA ARG A 77 7.14 -6.46 -23.09
C ARG A 77 5.98 -5.64 -22.53
N VAL A 78 5.46 -6.08 -21.37
CA VAL A 78 4.32 -5.43 -20.71
C VAL A 78 4.77 -4.89 -19.37
N LEU A 79 4.62 -3.60 -19.19
CA LEU A 79 5.00 -2.91 -17.96
C LEU A 79 3.76 -2.49 -17.17
N TYR A 80 3.88 -2.34 -15.87
CA TYR A 80 2.77 -1.97 -15.00
C TYR A 80 3.13 -0.82 -14.07
N SER A 81 2.23 0.12 -13.85
CA SER A 81 2.39 1.17 -12.83
C SER A 81 1.30 1.03 -11.77
N LEU A 82 1.62 1.37 -10.52
CA LEU A 82 0.70 1.29 -9.40
C LEU A 82 -0.11 2.58 -9.26
N GLU A 83 -1.43 2.44 -9.10
CA GLU A 83 -2.31 3.55 -8.77
C GLU A 83 -3.24 3.19 -7.61
N PHE A 84 -3.55 4.19 -6.77
CA PHE A 84 -4.56 4.08 -5.73
C PHE A 84 -5.04 5.46 -5.26
N THR A 85 -6.19 5.48 -4.61
CA THR A 85 -6.72 6.63 -3.88
C THR A 85 -6.42 6.47 -2.40
N PHE A 86 -6.02 7.57 -1.75
CA PHE A 86 -5.76 7.59 -0.32
C PHE A 86 -6.27 8.88 0.34
N ASP A 87 -6.54 8.76 1.64
CA ASP A 87 -6.86 9.84 2.55
C ASP A 87 -5.70 9.99 3.54
N ALA A 88 -5.29 11.22 3.86
CA ALA A 88 -4.20 11.48 4.79
C ALA A 88 -4.51 12.66 5.71
N ASP A 89 -4.38 12.44 7.01
CA ASP A 89 -4.58 13.42 8.08
C ASP A 89 -3.30 14.18 8.46
N ALA A 90 -2.18 13.87 7.80
CA ALA A 90 -0.90 14.55 7.94
C ALA A 90 -0.24 14.74 6.57
N ARG A 91 0.92 15.42 6.53
CA ARG A 91 1.81 15.39 5.36
C ARG A 91 2.39 13.98 5.24
N VAL A 92 2.41 13.44 4.03
CA VAL A 92 2.88 12.07 3.75
C VAL A 92 3.87 12.06 2.60
N ALA A 93 4.72 11.05 2.58
CA ALA A 93 5.60 10.74 1.49
C ALA A 93 5.38 9.27 1.11
N ILE A 94 5.28 8.98 -0.18
CA ILE A 94 4.99 7.64 -0.72
C ILE A 94 6.17 7.22 -1.59
N THR A 95 6.73 6.05 -1.29
CA THR A 95 7.78 5.38 -2.07
C THR A 95 7.35 3.94 -2.29
N ILE A 96 7.43 3.45 -3.52
CA ILE A 96 7.10 2.07 -3.87
C ILE A 96 8.38 1.25 -3.90
N TYR A 97 8.37 0.12 -3.19
CA TYR A 97 9.43 -0.87 -3.17
C TYR A 97 8.88 -2.19 -3.72
N CYS A 98 9.61 -2.79 -4.64
CA CYS A 98 9.31 -4.07 -5.27
C CYS A 98 10.36 -5.11 -4.87
N GLN A 99 9.93 -6.36 -4.63
CA GLN A 99 10.80 -7.45 -4.14
C GLN A 99 11.76 -7.00 -3.02
N ALA A 100 11.24 -6.24 -2.06
CA ALA A 100 12.04 -5.73 -0.96
C ALA A 100 12.01 -6.71 0.22
N SER A 101 13.15 -6.86 0.88
CA SER A 101 13.18 -7.48 2.20
C SER A 101 12.70 -6.46 3.24
N GLU A 102 11.93 -6.94 4.20
CA GLU A 102 11.52 -6.17 5.37
C GLU A 102 12.37 -6.57 6.57
N GLU A 103 13.02 -5.59 7.19
CA GLU A 103 13.79 -5.78 8.42
C GLU A 103 13.30 -4.81 9.50
N PHE A 104 13.16 -5.27 10.73
CA PHE A 104 12.77 -4.43 11.86
C PHE A 104 13.99 -3.99 12.65
N LEU A 105 14.35 -2.71 12.56
CA LEU A 105 15.46 -2.13 13.29
C LEU A 105 14.96 -1.03 14.22
N ASN A 106 15.22 -1.16 15.53
CA ASN A 106 14.84 -0.18 16.55
C ASN A 106 13.35 0.21 16.54
N GLY A 107 12.47 -0.77 16.31
CA GLY A 107 11.02 -0.55 16.26
C GLY A 107 10.52 0.15 14.99
N ARG A 108 11.34 0.19 13.93
CA ARG A 108 10.96 0.70 12.62
C ARG A 108 11.17 -0.38 11.55
N ALA A 109 10.19 -0.56 10.67
CA ALA A 109 10.35 -1.34 9.46
C ALA A 109 11.27 -0.62 8.47
N VAL A 110 12.27 -1.33 7.97
CA VAL A 110 13.22 -0.90 6.95
C VAL A 110 13.02 -1.80 5.74
N TYR A 111 12.75 -1.21 4.58
CA TYR A 111 12.55 -1.94 3.33
C TYR A 111 13.78 -1.79 2.44
N SER A 112 14.38 -2.92 2.06
CA SER A 112 15.58 -2.97 1.22
C SER A 112 15.29 -3.68 -0.10
N PRO A 113 15.24 -2.98 -1.24
CA PRO A 113 15.01 -3.59 -2.54
C PRO A 113 16.27 -4.34 -3.01
N LYS A 114 16.09 -5.42 -3.76
CA LYS A 114 17.22 -6.16 -4.38
C LYS A 114 18.03 -5.33 -5.38
N SER A 115 17.40 -4.33 -5.99
CA SER A 115 17.99 -3.44 -6.99
C SER A 115 17.39 -2.04 -6.87
N PRO A 116 18.16 -0.96 -7.11
CA PRO A 116 17.63 0.41 -7.14
C PRO A 116 16.49 0.61 -8.14
N SER A 117 16.45 -0.18 -9.22
CA SER A 117 15.37 -0.13 -10.23
C SER A 117 14.01 -0.61 -9.70
N LEU A 118 14.01 -1.32 -8.57
CA LEU A 118 12.80 -1.81 -7.89
C LEU A 118 12.31 -0.83 -6.81
N GLN A 119 12.86 0.38 -6.77
CA GLN A 119 12.44 1.46 -5.89
C GLN A 119 12.01 2.67 -6.72
N SER A 120 10.85 3.22 -6.42
CA SER A 120 10.38 4.46 -7.05
C SER A 120 11.06 5.69 -6.44
N GLU A 121 10.89 6.83 -7.11
CA GLU A 121 11.08 8.12 -6.44
C GLU A 121 10.06 8.31 -5.30
N THR A 122 10.39 9.18 -4.34
CA THR A 122 9.53 9.51 -3.21
C THR A 122 8.63 10.69 -3.55
N VAL A 123 7.32 10.45 -3.63
CA VAL A 123 6.33 11.48 -3.95
C VAL A 123 5.69 12.03 -2.67
N HIS A 124 5.63 13.36 -2.55
CA HIS A 124 5.18 14.02 -1.33
C HIS A 124 3.78 14.62 -1.51
N TYR A 125 2.91 14.39 -0.52
CA TYR A 125 1.54 14.89 -0.52
C TYR A 125 1.24 15.66 0.75
N LYS A 126 0.34 16.64 0.62
CA LYS A 126 -0.19 17.39 1.76
C LYS A 126 -1.28 16.56 2.46
N ARG A 127 -1.73 17.04 3.61
CA ARG A 127 -2.96 16.55 4.25
C ARG A 127 -4.14 16.76 3.32
N GLY A 128 -4.97 15.73 3.12
CA GLY A 128 -6.12 15.79 2.22
C GLY A 128 -6.82 14.43 2.08
N VAL A 129 -8.06 14.48 1.65
CA VAL A 129 -8.91 13.30 1.37
C VAL A 129 -9.08 13.12 -0.14
N SER A 130 -9.34 11.88 -0.57
CA SER A 130 -9.52 11.46 -1.96
C SER A 130 -8.34 11.85 -2.87
N GLN A 131 -7.12 11.79 -2.34
CA GLN A 131 -5.91 12.05 -3.11
C GLN A 131 -5.56 10.84 -3.97
N GLN A 132 -5.09 11.07 -5.19
CA GLN A 132 -4.69 9.99 -6.09
C GLN A 132 -3.17 9.89 -6.13
N PHE A 133 -2.65 8.69 -5.88
CA PHE A 133 -1.28 8.33 -6.20
C PHE A 133 -1.26 7.69 -7.59
N SER A 134 -0.41 8.22 -8.47
CA SER A 134 -0.05 7.63 -9.76
C SER A 134 1.37 8.06 -10.09
N LEU A 135 2.20 7.12 -10.54
CA LEU A 135 3.59 7.38 -10.89
C LEU A 135 3.99 6.69 -12.18
N PRO A 136 3.54 7.18 -13.36
CA PRO A 136 3.82 6.54 -14.65
C PRO A 136 5.30 6.49 -15.05
N SER A 137 6.15 7.28 -14.38
CA SER A 137 7.62 7.23 -14.51
C SER A 137 8.21 5.95 -13.92
N PHE A 138 7.55 5.36 -12.91
CA PHE A 138 7.93 4.08 -12.32
C PHE A 138 7.02 2.97 -12.88
N LYS A 139 7.63 2.08 -13.66
CA LYS A 139 6.95 0.91 -14.23
C LYS A 139 7.70 -0.36 -13.85
N ILE A 140 6.93 -1.39 -13.53
CA ILE A 140 7.40 -2.68 -13.06
C ILE A 140 7.20 -3.68 -14.18
N ASP A 141 8.24 -4.47 -14.44
CA ASP A 141 8.17 -5.63 -15.29
C ASP A 141 8.10 -6.88 -14.41
N PHE A 142 7.00 -7.62 -14.53
CA PHE A 142 6.79 -8.85 -13.77
C PHE A 142 7.20 -10.11 -14.55
N SER A 143 7.66 -10.00 -15.81
CA SER A 143 7.91 -11.17 -16.65
C SER A 143 8.99 -12.11 -16.11
N GLU A 144 9.95 -11.56 -15.36
CA GLU A 144 11.06 -12.31 -14.77
C GLU A 144 10.83 -12.69 -13.30
N TRP A 145 9.68 -12.33 -12.73
CA TRP A 145 9.39 -12.63 -11.33
C TRP A 145 8.90 -14.07 -11.22
N LYS A 146 9.46 -14.81 -10.26
CA LYS A 146 9.09 -16.20 -9.99
C LYS A 146 7.92 -16.24 -9.01
N ASP A 147 7.03 -17.21 -9.15
CA ASP A 147 5.87 -17.38 -8.26
C ASP A 147 6.26 -17.84 -6.83
N ASP A 148 7.48 -18.33 -6.64
CA ASP A 148 7.97 -18.92 -5.37
C ASP A 148 8.59 -17.92 -4.38
N GLU A 149 8.38 -16.60 -4.55
CA GLU A 149 8.85 -15.54 -3.64
C GLU A 149 7.74 -14.72 -3.00
#